data_AF-A0A4V6S1V2-F1
#
_entry.id   AF-A0A4V6S1V2-F1
#
_cell.length_a   1.000
_cell.length_b   1.000
_cell.length_c   1.000
_cell.angle_alpha   90.00
_cell.angle_beta   90.00
_cell.angle_gamma   90.00
#
_symmetry.space_group_name_H-M   'P 1'
#
loop_
_entity.id
_entity.type
_entity.pdbx_description
1 polymer ?
#
loop_
_entity_poly.entity_id
_entity_poly.type
_entity_poly.pdbx_seq_one_letter_code
_entity_poly.pdbx_strand_id
1 'polypeptide(L)'
;MDATSWSAFLAAGTLACCFISSSTTLYDLTLHHTHSPTAAYLSALLSLIPTSPVTLRFVAYSEPFFTYLSYTGMLYCARSQWLWAACSFTLAGTFRSNGFMLSGFIIWGLLVEPTLNRKQVSFNHIAECLLYTTATFVPFISHQYAAYTAFCTSVDSPAPWCSHFPPFIYTYVQVKYWNVGFLKYWTPGQIPNFLMCAPILVLLLWFTTTHIQKSTIPRLLLFLTSSSATSQVKPPSSSPFLSSSIAPYAIHALLLTLIYIFASHTQIILRQAAAMPTTYWAAAYLLMENPTLGRWWVGWSVVWGAVSIVLWTTFLPPA
;
A
#
# COMPACT_ATOMS: atom_id res chain seq x y z
N MET A 1 -22.57 -13.07 31.17
CA MET A 1 -21.70 -12.51 30.11
C MET A 1 -22.45 -12.68 28.80
N ASP A 2 -22.96 -11.58 28.26
CA ASP A 2 -23.93 -11.60 27.15
C ASP A 2 -23.25 -11.91 25.80
N ALA A 3 -23.99 -12.38 24.80
CA ALA A 3 -23.45 -12.72 23.47
C ALA A 3 -22.69 -11.56 22.79
N THR A 4 -23.05 -10.31 23.12
CA THR A 4 -22.37 -9.08 22.70
C THR A 4 -20.96 -8.92 23.31
N SER A 5 -20.71 -9.51 24.48
CA SER A 5 -19.40 -9.49 25.13
C SER A 5 -18.40 -10.45 24.47
N TRP A 6 -18.88 -11.59 23.98
CA TRP A 6 -18.05 -12.56 23.26
C TRP A 6 -17.61 -12.06 21.88
N SER A 7 -18.52 -11.44 21.11
CA SER A 7 -18.17 -10.88 19.79
C SER A 7 -17.14 -9.75 19.90
N ALA A 8 -17.30 -8.87 20.89
CA ALA A 8 -16.34 -7.81 21.17
C ALA A 8 -14.96 -8.36 21.59
N PHE A 9 -14.94 -9.38 22.44
CA PHE A 9 -13.71 -10.04 22.87
C PHE A 9 -12.98 -10.72 21.69
N LEU A 10 -13.70 -11.46 20.85
CA LEU A 10 -13.14 -12.12 19.66
C LEU A 10 -12.61 -11.10 18.64
N ALA A 11 -13.32 -9.99 18.43
CA ALA A 11 -12.86 -8.91 17.57
C ALA A 11 -11.57 -8.28 18.12
N ALA A 12 -11.53 -7.96 19.42
CA ALA A 12 -10.34 -7.40 20.06
C ALA A 12 -9.12 -8.35 19.97
N GLY A 13 -9.34 -9.64 20.23
CA GLY A 13 -8.29 -10.66 20.08
C GLY A 13 -7.77 -10.76 18.64
N THR A 14 -8.68 -10.76 17.66
CA THR A 14 -8.32 -10.81 16.24
C THR A 14 -7.50 -9.58 15.82
N LEU A 15 -7.88 -8.38 16.27
CA LEU A 15 -7.13 -7.16 16.00
C LEU A 15 -5.73 -7.18 16.62
N ALA A 16 -5.61 -7.65 17.86
CA ALA A 16 -4.31 -7.79 18.52
C ALA A 16 -3.41 -8.74 17.72
N CYS A 17 -3.94 -9.86 17.24
CA CYS A 17 -3.23 -10.79 16.37
C CYS A 17 -2.81 -10.12 15.05
N CYS A 18 -3.72 -9.43 14.35
CA CYS A 18 -3.38 -8.72 13.11
C CYS A 18 -2.30 -7.66 13.33
N PHE A 19 -2.36 -6.93 14.44
CA PHE A 19 -1.35 -5.95 14.82
C PHE A 19 0.02 -6.59 14.99
N ILE A 20 0.13 -7.56 15.90
CA ILE A 20 1.42 -8.21 16.22
C ILE A 20 1.98 -8.83 14.95
N SER A 21 1.16 -9.58 14.22
CA SER A 21 1.55 -10.25 12.98
C SER A 21 1.94 -9.28 11.87
N SER A 22 1.30 -8.10 11.75
CA SER A 22 1.71 -7.11 10.75
C SER A 22 3.12 -6.56 11.01
N SER A 23 3.46 -6.31 12.28
CA SER A 23 4.75 -5.75 12.67
C SER A 23 5.88 -6.78 12.50
N THR A 24 5.61 -8.05 12.87
CA THR A 24 6.56 -9.15 12.65
C THR A 24 6.73 -9.48 11.16
N THR A 25 5.66 -9.47 10.39
CA THR A 25 5.73 -9.68 8.93
C THR A 25 6.51 -8.56 8.25
N LEU A 26 6.35 -7.31 8.68
CA LEU A 26 7.16 -6.20 8.18
C LEU A 26 8.64 -6.38 8.53
N TYR A 27 8.96 -6.84 9.74
CA TYR A 27 10.34 -7.17 10.12
C TYR A 27 10.94 -8.22 9.18
N ASP A 28 10.25 -9.35 9.00
CA ASP A 28 10.71 -10.45 8.14
C ASP A 28 10.86 -10.03 6.68
N LEU A 29 9.90 -9.25 6.18
CA LEU A 29 9.93 -8.70 4.82
C LEU A 29 11.12 -7.75 4.63
N THR A 30 11.34 -6.86 5.60
CA THR A 30 12.46 -5.93 5.55
C THR A 30 13.79 -6.68 5.62
N LEU A 31 13.90 -7.66 6.52
CA LEU A 31 15.10 -8.49 6.65
C LEU A 31 15.41 -9.23 5.35
N HIS A 32 14.39 -9.75 4.67
CA HIS A 32 14.55 -10.43 3.38
C HIS A 32 15.09 -9.50 2.30
N HIS A 33 14.61 -8.26 2.20
CA HIS A 33 15.03 -7.32 1.14
C HIS A 33 16.34 -6.59 1.44
N THR A 34 16.58 -6.26 2.70
CA THR A 34 17.72 -5.43 3.15
C THR A 34 18.92 -6.24 3.61
N HIS A 35 18.72 -7.51 3.97
CA HIS A 35 19.71 -8.36 4.63
C HIS A 35 20.35 -7.75 5.88
N SER A 36 19.72 -6.73 6.48
CA SER A 36 20.21 -6.00 7.64
C SER A 36 19.22 -6.11 8.81
N PRO A 37 19.59 -6.76 9.92
CA PRO A 37 18.71 -6.87 11.09
C PRO A 37 18.43 -5.51 11.72
N THR A 38 19.40 -4.57 11.66
CA THR A 38 19.22 -3.21 12.15
C THR A 38 18.17 -2.45 11.35
N ALA A 39 18.20 -2.54 10.02
CA ALA A 39 17.22 -1.90 9.14
C ALA A 39 15.82 -2.50 9.34
N ALA A 40 15.74 -3.83 9.50
CA ALA A 40 14.50 -4.55 9.78
C ALA A 40 13.89 -4.17 11.13
N TYR A 41 14.72 -4.15 12.19
CA TYR A 41 14.30 -3.75 13.53
C TYR A 41 13.81 -2.30 13.55
N LEU A 42 14.56 -1.39 12.93
CA LEU A 42 14.19 0.02 12.86
C LEU A 42 12.87 0.22 12.11
N SER A 43 12.67 -0.45 10.97
CA SER A 43 11.42 -0.35 10.21
C SER A 43 10.22 -0.90 10.99
N ALA A 44 10.40 -2.03 11.69
CA ALA A 44 9.37 -2.60 12.54
C ALA A 44 9.03 -1.69 13.73
N LEU A 45 10.03 -1.08 14.38
CA LEU A 45 9.84 -0.13 15.48
C LEU A 45 9.08 1.12 15.02
N LEU A 46 9.46 1.69 13.88
CA LEU A 46 8.77 2.84 13.28
C LEU A 46 7.34 2.48 12.90
N SER A 47 7.07 1.23 12.54
CA SER A 47 5.71 0.80 12.26
C SER A 47 4.79 0.97 13.45
N LEU A 48 5.29 0.85 14.69
CA LEU A 48 4.52 1.00 15.93
C LEU A 48 3.90 2.39 16.11
N ILE A 49 4.44 3.41 15.44
CA ILE A 49 3.95 4.79 15.43
C ILE A 49 3.37 5.16 14.05
N PRO A 50 2.28 4.52 13.60
CA PRO A 50 1.69 4.79 12.29
C PRO A 50 1.07 6.19 12.24
N THR A 51 0.85 6.70 11.04
CA THR A 51 0.18 7.99 10.78
C THR A 51 -1.32 7.99 11.13
N SER A 52 -1.93 6.83 11.37
CA SER A 52 -3.31 6.70 11.85
C SER A 52 -3.44 5.52 12.84
N PRO A 53 -3.00 5.68 14.10
CA PRO A 53 -2.98 4.61 15.09
C PRO A 53 -4.37 4.07 15.43
N VAL A 54 -5.41 4.91 15.41
CA VAL A 54 -6.76 4.46 15.78
C VAL A 54 -7.31 3.44 14.80
N THR A 55 -7.31 3.78 13.50
CA THR A 55 -7.86 2.92 12.46
C THR A 55 -7.01 1.65 12.27
N LEU A 56 -5.71 1.74 12.54
CA LEU A 56 -4.80 0.60 12.35
C LEU A 56 -4.67 -0.31 13.58
N ARG A 57 -4.85 0.21 14.81
CA ARG A 57 -4.47 -0.52 16.03
C ARG A 57 -5.58 -0.62 17.08
N PHE A 58 -6.42 0.39 17.21
CA PHE A 58 -7.34 0.47 18.36
C PHE A 58 -8.77 0.04 18.05
N VAL A 59 -9.19 0.12 16.78
CA VAL A 59 -10.58 -0.14 16.38
C VAL A 59 -10.67 -1.29 15.38
N ALA A 60 -11.77 -2.04 15.45
CA ALA A 60 -12.16 -3.07 14.50
C ALA A 60 -12.54 -2.48 13.13
N TYR A 61 -11.55 -2.00 12.41
CA TYR A 61 -11.72 -1.43 11.08
C TYR A 61 -11.08 -2.33 10.00
N SER A 62 -11.18 -1.96 8.73
CA SER A 62 -10.60 -2.71 7.61
C SER A 62 -9.07 -2.60 7.46
N GLU A 63 -8.42 -1.56 7.99
CA GLU A 63 -6.96 -1.35 7.83
C GLU A 63 -6.09 -2.43 8.48
N PRO A 64 -6.37 -2.91 9.71
CA PRO A 64 -5.53 -3.92 10.36
C PRO A 64 -5.49 -5.21 9.54
N PHE A 65 -6.65 -5.66 9.04
CA PHE A 65 -6.77 -6.84 8.18
C PHE A 65 -6.09 -6.62 6.83
N PHE A 66 -6.38 -5.50 6.17
CA PHE A 66 -5.78 -5.16 4.89
C PHE A 66 -4.26 -5.09 5.00
N THR A 67 -3.72 -4.44 6.03
CA THR A 67 -2.27 -4.27 6.24
C THR A 67 -1.59 -5.61 6.48
N TYR A 68 -2.13 -6.42 7.41
CA TYR A 68 -1.58 -7.74 7.69
C TYR A 68 -1.58 -8.65 6.45
N LEU A 69 -2.70 -8.74 5.74
CA LEU A 69 -2.83 -9.59 4.55
C LEU A 69 -1.97 -9.08 3.39
N SER A 70 -1.86 -7.76 3.21
CA SER A 70 -0.98 -7.15 2.21
C SER A 70 0.48 -7.45 2.50
N TYR A 71 0.94 -7.28 3.74
CA TYR A 71 2.33 -7.57 4.12
C TYR A 71 2.65 -9.05 3.98
N THR A 72 1.72 -9.91 4.40
CA THR A 72 1.85 -11.37 4.27
C THR A 72 1.96 -11.77 2.80
N GLY A 73 1.09 -11.23 1.94
CA GLY A 73 1.16 -11.48 0.50
C GLY A 73 2.45 -10.97 -0.14
N MET A 74 2.95 -9.80 0.26
CA MET A 74 4.24 -9.27 -0.18
C MET A 74 5.41 -10.16 0.26
N LEU A 75 5.38 -10.70 1.48
CA LEU A 75 6.39 -11.64 1.98
C LEU A 75 6.35 -12.97 1.21
N TYR A 76 5.16 -13.48 0.88
CA TYR A 76 5.03 -14.65 0.02
C TYR A 76 5.54 -14.40 -1.40
N CYS A 77 5.28 -13.22 -1.99
CA CYS A 77 5.88 -12.82 -3.26
C CYS A 77 7.41 -12.80 -3.19
N ALA A 78 7.97 -12.21 -2.12
CA ALA A 78 9.43 -12.16 -1.93
C ALA A 78 10.06 -13.56 -1.82
N ARG A 79 9.32 -14.53 -1.24
CA ARG A 79 9.71 -15.94 -1.14
C ARG A 79 9.32 -16.80 -2.36
N SER A 80 8.84 -16.20 -3.44
CA SER A 80 8.36 -16.89 -4.66
C SER A 80 7.21 -17.88 -4.42
N GLN A 81 6.38 -17.64 -3.40
CA GLN A 81 5.20 -18.45 -3.05
C GLN A 81 3.93 -17.82 -3.64
N TRP A 82 3.80 -17.87 -4.97
CA TRP A 82 2.82 -17.08 -5.72
C TRP A 82 1.35 -17.38 -5.39
N LEU A 83 1.00 -18.66 -5.20
CA LEU A 83 -0.36 -19.06 -4.84
C LEU A 83 -0.80 -18.43 -3.50
N TRP A 84 0.05 -18.53 -2.48
CA TRP A 84 -0.25 -17.97 -1.16
C TRP A 84 -0.28 -16.44 -1.20
N ALA A 85 0.61 -15.82 -1.98
CA ALA A 85 0.55 -14.38 -2.22
C ALA A 85 -0.78 -13.95 -2.85
N ALA A 86 -1.23 -14.65 -3.90
CA ALA A 86 -2.50 -14.39 -4.56
C ALA A 86 -3.69 -14.56 -3.62
N CYS A 87 -3.71 -15.61 -2.81
CA CYS A 87 -4.73 -15.83 -1.78
C CYS A 87 -4.74 -14.68 -0.76
N SER A 88 -3.58 -14.29 -0.22
CA SER A 88 -3.47 -13.18 0.74
C SER A 88 -3.91 -11.85 0.13
N PHE A 89 -3.52 -11.52 -1.10
CA PHE A 89 -3.95 -10.29 -1.78
C PHE A 89 -5.43 -10.28 -2.13
N THR A 90 -5.99 -11.42 -2.55
CA THR A 90 -7.43 -11.57 -2.77
C THR A 90 -8.19 -11.35 -1.47
N LEU A 91 -7.73 -11.93 -0.37
CA LEU A 91 -8.33 -11.72 0.94
C LEU A 91 -8.17 -10.28 1.42
N ALA A 92 -7.04 -9.61 1.14
CA ALA A 92 -6.87 -8.19 1.42
C ALA A 92 -7.88 -7.33 0.64
N GLY A 93 -8.12 -7.66 -0.64
CA GLY A 93 -9.06 -6.94 -1.51
C GLY A 93 -10.51 -6.98 -1.06
N THR A 94 -10.91 -7.90 -0.17
CA THR A 94 -12.26 -7.89 0.41
C THR A 94 -12.45 -6.76 1.41
N PHE A 95 -11.38 -6.30 2.05
CA PHE A 95 -11.41 -5.24 3.05
C PHE A 95 -11.29 -3.85 2.43
N ARG A 96 -10.63 -3.72 1.27
CA ARG A 96 -10.43 -2.43 0.59
C ARG A 96 -10.34 -2.57 -0.93
N SER A 97 -10.96 -1.62 -1.62
CA SER A 97 -10.97 -1.59 -3.09
C SER A 97 -9.58 -1.41 -3.71
N ASN A 98 -8.62 -0.77 -3.04
CA ASN A 98 -7.26 -0.62 -3.57
C ASN A 98 -6.44 -1.92 -3.53
N GLY A 99 -6.99 -3.03 -3.01
CA GLY A 99 -6.33 -4.33 -2.98
C GLY A 99 -5.99 -4.90 -4.36
N PHE A 100 -6.74 -4.54 -5.42
CA PHE A 100 -6.40 -5.00 -6.78
C PHE A 100 -5.02 -4.50 -7.23
N MET A 101 -4.54 -3.36 -6.69
CA MET A 101 -3.22 -2.80 -7.03
C MET A 101 -2.07 -3.65 -6.48
N LEU A 102 -2.33 -4.58 -5.55
CA LEU A 102 -1.35 -5.54 -5.04
C LEU A 102 -0.95 -6.58 -6.11
N SER A 103 -1.77 -6.78 -7.15
CA SER A 103 -1.40 -7.59 -8.32
C SER A 103 -0.07 -7.14 -8.96
N GLY A 104 0.29 -5.86 -8.82
CA GLY A 104 1.57 -5.33 -9.30
C GLY A 104 2.78 -6.10 -8.76
N PHE A 105 2.72 -6.63 -7.54
CA PHE A 105 3.81 -7.44 -6.96
C PHE A 105 3.93 -8.81 -7.65
N ILE A 106 2.80 -9.42 -8.01
CA ILE A 106 2.76 -10.70 -8.76
C ILE A 106 3.29 -10.49 -10.17
N ILE A 107 2.79 -9.46 -10.87
CA ILE A 107 3.24 -9.09 -12.22
C ILE A 107 4.74 -8.79 -12.21
N TRP A 108 5.21 -8.04 -11.20
CA TRP A 108 6.62 -7.73 -11.07
C TRP A 108 7.46 -9.00 -10.90
N GLY A 109 7.09 -9.87 -9.96
CA GLY A 109 7.86 -11.07 -9.64
C GLY A 109 7.90 -12.12 -10.77
N LEU A 110 6.77 -12.34 -11.45
CA LEU A 110 6.64 -13.37 -12.49
C LEU A 110 7.06 -12.92 -13.88
N LEU A 111 6.87 -11.64 -14.23
CA LEU A 111 7.12 -11.12 -15.58
C LEU A 111 8.25 -10.10 -15.62
N VAL A 112 8.19 -9.05 -14.79
CA VAL A 112 9.13 -7.91 -14.89
C VAL A 112 10.53 -8.27 -14.40
N GLU A 113 10.65 -8.93 -13.25
CA GLU A 113 11.94 -9.28 -12.65
C GLU A 113 12.73 -10.30 -13.50
N PRO A 114 12.11 -11.38 -14.03
CA PRO A 114 12.82 -12.30 -14.93
C PRO A 114 13.21 -11.63 -16.26
N THR A 115 12.35 -10.78 -16.83
CA THR A 115 12.65 -10.07 -18.09
C THR A 115 13.79 -9.06 -17.93
N LEU A 116 13.79 -8.28 -16.84
CA LEU A 116 14.91 -7.38 -16.51
C LEU A 116 16.23 -8.14 -16.32
N ASN A 117 16.16 -9.38 -15.83
CA ASN A 117 17.31 -10.28 -15.70
C ASN A 117 17.61 -11.10 -16.98
N ARG A 118 16.96 -10.77 -18.11
CA ARG A 118 17.11 -11.45 -19.42
C ARG A 118 16.85 -12.96 -19.39
N LYS A 119 16.06 -13.42 -18.42
CA LYS A 119 15.59 -14.80 -18.36
C LYS A 119 14.37 -14.95 -19.26
N GLN A 120 14.29 -16.05 -20.00
CA GLN A 120 13.09 -16.37 -20.77
C GLN A 120 11.95 -16.68 -19.81
N VAL A 121 10.81 -16.02 -20.02
CA VAL A 121 9.58 -16.29 -19.26
C VAL A 121 8.87 -17.45 -19.94
N SER A 122 8.66 -18.54 -19.21
CA SER A 122 7.91 -19.69 -19.75
C SER A 122 6.42 -19.37 -19.85
N PHE A 123 5.73 -20.05 -20.77
CA PHE A 123 4.27 -19.91 -20.93
C PHE A 123 3.51 -20.19 -19.61
N ASN A 124 3.99 -21.14 -18.80
CA ASN A 124 3.40 -21.44 -17.50
C ASN A 124 3.45 -20.24 -16.54
N HIS A 125 4.57 -19.51 -16.46
CA HIS A 125 4.66 -18.31 -15.63
C HIS A 125 3.71 -17.20 -16.11
N ILE A 126 3.48 -17.09 -17.42
CA ILE A 126 2.50 -16.14 -17.99
C ILE A 126 1.08 -16.55 -17.58
N ALA A 127 0.74 -17.83 -17.72
CA ALA A 127 -0.56 -18.35 -17.33
C ALA A 127 -0.82 -18.22 -15.81
N GLU A 128 0.18 -18.53 -14.98
CA GLU A 128 0.15 -18.31 -13.52
C GLU A 128 -0.04 -16.83 -13.19
N CYS A 129 0.73 -15.94 -13.83
CA CYS A 129 0.59 -14.50 -13.62
C CYS A 129 -0.81 -14.02 -13.96
N LEU A 130 -1.37 -14.46 -15.09
CA LEU A 130 -2.73 -14.11 -15.50
C LEU A 130 -3.77 -14.63 -14.50
N LEU A 131 -3.67 -15.90 -14.10
CA LEU A 131 -4.57 -16.52 -13.13
C LEU A 131 -4.55 -15.79 -11.79
N TYR A 132 -3.36 -15.61 -11.22
CA TYR A 132 -3.18 -15.01 -9.91
C TYR A 132 -3.53 -13.52 -9.91
N THR A 133 -3.18 -12.78 -10.96
CA THR A 133 -3.61 -11.38 -11.12
C THR A 133 -5.13 -11.29 -11.16
N THR A 134 -5.78 -12.11 -11.99
CA THR A 134 -7.26 -12.12 -12.09
C THR A 134 -7.91 -12.43 -10.75
N ALA A 135 -7.35 -13.37 -9.97
CA ALA A 135 -7.85 -13.68 -8.63
C ALA A 135 -7.89 -12.45 -7.72
N THR A 136 -6.87 -11.59 -7.75
CA THR A 136 -6.85 -10.36 -6.92
C THR A 136 -7.93 -9.33 -7.29
N PHE A 137 -8.47 -9.38 -8.52
CA PHE A 137 -9.57 -8.51 -8.96
C PHE A 137 -10.95 -9.04 -8.54
N VAL A 138 -11.07 -10.31 -8.17
CA VAL A 138 -12.35 -10.95 -7.80
C VAL A 138 -13.12 -10.18 -6.72
N PRO A 139 -12.51 -9.74 -5.60
CA PRO A 139 -13.24 -8.99 -4.59
C PRO A 139 -13.81 -7.67 -5.12
N PHE A 140 -13.03 -6.94 -5.93
CA PHE A 140 -13.49 -5.69 -6.52
C PHE A 140 -14.67 -5.92 -7.47
N ILE A 141 -14.55 -6.89 -8.39
CA ILE A 141 -15.61 -7.24 -9.33
C ILE A 141 -16.86 -7.73 -8.60
N SER A 142 -16.69 -8.56 -7.56
CA SER A 142 -17.78 -9.06 -6.71
C SER A 142 -18.58 -7.92 -6.08
N HIS A 143 -17.91 -6.94 -5.46
CA HIS A 143 -18.59 -5.79 -4.86
C HIS A 143 -19.31 -4.93 -5.92
N GLN A 144 -18.69 -4.74 -7.09
CA GLN A 144 -19.32 -4.00 -8.18
C GLN A 144 -20.56 -4.73 -8.72
N TYR A 145 -20.49 -6.05 -8.85
CA TYR A 145 -21.61 -6.88 -9.29
C TYR A 145 -22.74 -6.91 -8.25
N ALA A 146 -22.42 -7.08 -6.97
CA ALA A 146 -23.40 -7.06 -5.89
C ALA A 146 -24.14 -5.72 -5.80
N ALA A 147 -23.43 -4.61 -6.03
CA ALA A 147 -24.06 -3.30 -6.12
C ALA A 147 -24.93 -3.16 -7.38
N TYR A 148 -24.48 -3.68 -8.52
CA TYR A 148 -25.27 -3.66 -9.75
C TYR A 148 -26.58 -4.42 -9.60
N THR A 149 -26.56 -5.62 -9.01
CA THR A 149 -27.78 -6.39 -8.77
C THR A 149 -28.70 -5.70 -7.75
N ALA A 150 -28.15 -5.04 -6.74
CA ALA A 150 -28.94 -4.32 -5.74
C ALA A 150 -29.62 -3.05 -6.29
N PHE A 151 -28.95 -2.31 -7.18
CA PHE A 151 -29.40 -0.96 -7.59
C PHE A 151 -29.88 -0.85 -9.05
N CYS A 152 -29.61 -1.85 -9.90
CA CYS A 152 -29.88 -1.76 -11.35
C CYS A 152 -30.87 -2.80 -11.89
N THR A 153 -30.97 -4.01 -11.30
CA THR A 153 -31.74 -5.12 -11.94
C THR A 153 -33.19 -5.27 -11.48
N SER A 154 -33.54 -4.83 -10.27
CA SER A 154 -34.87 -5.07 -9.68
C SER A 154 -35.40 -3.84 -8.94
N VAL A 155 -35.38 -2.69 -9.60
CA VAL A 155 -35.78 -1.40 -9.02
C VAL A 155 -36.59 -0.58 -10.03
N ASP A 156 -37.74 -0.05 -9.61
CA ASP A 156 -38.61 0.77 -10.47
C ASP A 156 -37.94 2.07 -10.94
N SER A 157 -36.97 2.57 -10.19
CA SER A 157 -36.14 3.73 -10.52
C SER A 157 -34.66 3.38 -10.37
N PRO A 158 -34.02 2.84 -11.43
CA PRO A 158 -32.61 2.46 -11.37
C PRO A 158 -31.73 3.68 -11.15
N ALA A 159 -30.61 3.48 -10.46
CA ALA A 159 -29.67 4.56 -10.21
C ALA A 159 -29.07 5.09 -11.53
N PRO A 160 -28.75 6.40 -11.65
CA PRO A 160 -28.28 6.98 -12.91
C PRO A 160 -27.03 6.32 -13.50
N TRP A 161 -26.17 5.75 -12.65
CA TRP A 161 -24.94 5.08 -13.09
C TRP A 161 -25.17 3.73 -13.77
N CYS A 162 -26.36 3.15 -13.65
CA CYS A 162 -26.71 1.89 -14.30
C CYS A 162 -26.72 1.99 -15.84
N SER A 163 -26.93 3.19 -16.40
CA SER A 163 -26.92 3.43 -17.85
C SER A 163 -25.55 3.79 -18.41
N HIS A 164 -24.53 3.99 -17.56
CA HIS A 164 -23.16 4.27 -18.00
C HIS A 164 -22.42 2.98 -18.35
N PHE A 165 -21.46 3.05 -19.28
CA PHE A 165 -20.55 1.96 -19.57
C PHE A 165 -19.09 2.35 -19.28
N PRO A 166 -18.38 1.60 -18.42
CA PRO A 166 -18.88 0.52 -17.57
C PRO A 166 -19.77 1.04 -16.40
N PRO A 167 -20.77 0.26 -15.93
CA PRO A 167 -21.71 0.69 -14.89
C PRO A 167 -21.08 0.59 -13.49
N PHE A 168 -20.09 1.43 -13.22
CA PHE A 168 -19.32 1.38 -11.98
C PHE A 168 -19.89 2.29 -10.89
N ILE A 169 -20.49 1.67 -9.87
CA ILE A 169 -20.96 2.38 -8.66
C ILE A 169 -19.82 3.15 -7.98
N TYR A 170 -18.62 2.58 -7.88
CA TYR A 170 -17.47 3.20 -7.22
C TYR A 170 -17.16 4.59 -7.79
N THR A 171 -17.00 4.68 -9.12
CA THR A 171 -16.76 5.94 -9.83
C THR A 171 -17.92 6.92 -9.65
N TYR A 172 -19.17 6.44 -9.73
CA TYR A 172 -20.34 7.28 -9.53
C TYR A 172 -20.38 7.90 -8.14
N VAL A 173 -20.18 7.10 -7.09
CA VAL A 173 -20.19 7.58 -5.70
C VAL A 173 -19.07 8.59 -5.48
N GLN A 174 -17.86 8.30 -5.99
CA GLN A 174 -16.72 9.19 -5.93
C GLN A 174 -17.02 10.56 -6.55
N VAL A 175 -17.63 10.60 -7.73
CA VAL A 175 -17.96 11.87 -8.39
C VAL A 175 -19.16 12.55 -7.75
N LYS A 176 -20.26 11.83 -7.51
CA LYS A 176 -21.55 12.40 -7.10
C LYS A 176 -21.56 12.90 -5.66
N TYR A 177 -21.03 12.12 -4.73
CA TYR A 177 -21.13 12.41 -3.30
C TYR A 177 -19.85 12.97 -2.71
N TRP A 178 -18.70 12.63 -3.30
CA TRP A 178 -17.40 13.04 -2.77
C TRP A 178 -16.73 14.10 -3.66
N ASN A 179 -17.25 14.38 -4.86
CA ASN A 179 -16.62 15.28 -5.83
C ASN A 179 -15.14 14.94 -6.12
N VAL A 180 -14.80 13.66 -6.10
CA VAL A 180 -13.47 13.15 -6.45
C VAL A 180 -13.28 13.23 -7.96
N GLY A 181 -12.07 13.58 -8.39
CA GLY A 181 -11.65 13.65 -9.78
C GLY A 181 -10.28 14.28 -9.90
N PHE A 182 -9.72 14.28 -11.11
CA PHE A 182 -8.40 14.87 -11.35
C PHE A 182 -8.39 16.36 -10.97
N LEU A 183 -7.50 16.72 -10.05
CA LEU A 183 -7.29 18.05 -9.48
C LEU A 183 -8.52 18.71 -8.83
N LYS A 184 -9.65 18.02 -8.66
CA LYS A 184 -10.86 18.61 -8.06
C LYS A 184 -10.69 19.02 -6.59
N TYR A 185 -9.77 18.37 -5.89
CA TYR A 185 -9.47 18.67 -4.48
C TYR A 185 -8.56 19.91 -4.31
N TRP A 186 -7.95 20.40 -5.39
CA TRP A 186 -7.02 21.54 -5.37
C TRP A 186 -7.75 22.87 -5.32
N THR A 187 -8.34 23.16 -4.17
CA THR A 187 -8.98 24.45 -3.87
C THR A 187 -8.28 25.12 -2.69
N PRO A 188 -8.24 26.47 -2.62
CA PRO A 188 -7.58 27.17 -1.51
C PRO A 188 -8.08 26.75 -0.12
N GLY A 189 -9.36 26.37 0.00
CA GLY A 189 -9.93 25.87 1.25
C GLY A 189 -9.34 24.54 1.74
N GLN A 190 -8.70 23.77 0.87
CA GLN A 190 -8.10 22.48 1.21
C GLN A 190 -6.60 22.58 1.58
N ILE A 191 -6.00 23.78 1.52
CA ILE A 191 -4.59 23.99 1.88
C ILE A 191 -4.23 23.40 3.26
N PRO A 192 -5.05 23.56 4.33
CA PRO A 192 -4.74 22.95 5.63
C PRO A 192 -4.58 21.43 5.56
N ASN A 193 -5.40 20.76 4.74
CA ASN A 193 -5.36 19.31 4.57
C ASN A 193 -4.11 18.85 3.82
N PHE A 194 -3.66 19.62 2.83
CA PHE A 194 -2.37 19.37 2.17
C PHE A 194 -1.19 19.56 3.14
N LEU A 195 -1.20 20.62 3.95
CA LEU A 195 -0.15 20.88 4.94
C LEU A 195 -0.07 19.78 6.00
N MET A 196 -1.22 19.30 6.46
CA MET A 196 -1.33 18.19 7.40
C MET A 196 -0.73 16.89 6.83
N CYS A 197 -0.96 16.63 5.54
CA CYS A 197 -0.41 15.46 4.85
C CYS A 197 1.04 15.64 4.39
N ALA A 198 1.57 16.87 4.40
CA ALA A 198 2.86 17.17 3.77
C ALA A 198 4.03 16.32 4.28
N PRO A 199 4.19 16.04 5.59
CA PRO A 199 5.34 15.27 6.06
C PRO A 199 5.38 13.83 5.53
N ILE A 200 4.23 13.18 5.39
CA ILE A 200 4.17 11.83 4.81
C ILE A 200 4.29 11.86 3.28
N LEU A 201 3.69 12.84 2.61
CA LEU A 201 3.78 13.02 1.16
C LEU A 201 5.22 13.28 0.73
N VAL A 202 5.89 14.22 1.39
CA VAL A 202 7.29 14.58 1.11
C VAL A 202 8.20 13.38 1.36
N LEU A 203 8.00 12.66 2.48
CA LEU A 203 8.79 11.46 2.78
C LEU A 203 8.67 10.40 1.67
N LEU A 204 7.43 10.07 1.28
CA LEU A 204 7.17 9.04 0.27
C LEU A 204 7.66 9.46 -1.11
N LEU A 205 7.39 10.69 -1.54
CA LEU A 205 7.88 11.21 -2.82
C LEU A 205 9.40 11.23 -2.85
N TRP A 206 10.05 11.73 -1.81
CA TRP A 206 11.50 11.78 -1.73
C TRP A 206 12.13 10.38 -1.81
N PHE A 207 11.66 9.44 -0.98
CA PHE A 207 12.20 8.09 -0.96
C PHE A 207 11.97 7.36 -2.29
N THR A 208 10.74 7.37 -2.80
CA THR A 208 10.38 6.64 -4.02
C THR A 208 11.08 7.20 -5.26
N THR A 209 11.16 8.53 -5.41
CA THR A 209 11.90 9.16 -6.52
C THR A 209 13.40 8.88 -6.41
N THR A 210 13.98 8.97 -5.22
CA THR A 210 15.39 8.64 -4.98
C THR A 210 15.68 7.18 -5.33
N HIS A 211 14.83 6.25 -4.91
CA HIS A 211 14.97 4.82 -5.20
C HIS A 211 14.87 4.56 -6.71
N ILE A 212 13.87 5.14 -7.38
CA ILE A 212 13.68 4.99 -8.82
C ILE A 212 14.88 5.55 -9.59
N GLN A 213 15.37 6.74 -9.23
CA GLN A 213 16.50 7.38 -9.89
C GLN A 213 17.82 6.63 -9.69
N LYS A 214 18.08 6.13 -8.48
CA LYS A 214 19.38 5.50 -8.14
C LYS A 214 19.44 4.00 -8.40
N SER A 215 18.31 3.29 -8.36
CA SER A 215 18.27 1.82 -8.44
C SER A 215 17.53 1.34 -9.70
N THR A 216 16.31 1.84 -9.93
CA THR A 216 15.42 1.30 -10.98
C THR A 216 15.79 1.78 -12.39
N ILE A 217 16.01 3.09 -12.58
CA ILE A 217 16.34 3.68 -13.90
C ILE A 217 17.66 3.12 -14.45
N PRO A 218 18.77 3.07 -13.69
CA PRO A 218 20.02 2.51 -14.20
C PRO A 218 19.87 1.06 -14.64
N ARG A 219 19.11 0.25 -13.90
CA ARG A 219 18.82 -1.14 -14.26
C ARG A 219 18.01 -1.26 -15.54
N LEU A 220 16.99 -0.42 -15.72
CA LEU A 220 16.19 -0.39 -16.94
C LEU A 220 17.02 0.08 -18.15
N LEU A 221 17.85 1.11 -17.98
CA LEU A 221 18.75 1.60 -19.03
C LEU A 221 19.72 0.50 -19.44
N LEU A 222 20.36 -0.20 -18.49
CA LEU A 222 21.24 -1.34 -18.79
C LEU A 222 20.51 -2.46 -19.55
N PHE A 223 19.26 -2.73 -19.20
CA PHE A 223 18.43 -3.69 -19.93
C PHE A 223 18.18 -3.24 -21.38
N LEU A 224 17.95 -1.95 -21.63
CA LEU A 224 17.70 -1.42 -22.98
C LEU A 224 18.98 -1.28 -23.83
N THR A 225 20.12 -0.93 -23.23
CA THR A 225 21.35 -0.60 -23.97
C THR A 225 22.30 -1.78 -24.18
N SER A 226 22.27 -2.81 -23.34
CA SER A 226 23.25 -3.90 -23.41
C SER A 226 22.88 -4.94 -24.46
N SER A 227 23.54 -4.97 -25.62
CA SER A 227 23.63 -6.21 -26.40
C SER A 227 24.82 -6.99 -25.86
N SER A 228 24.55 -8.01 -25.03
CA SER A 228 25.51 -9.09 -24.74
C SER A 228 26.85 -8.66 -24.11
N ALA A 229 26.83 -7.96 -22.97
CA ALA A 229 28.01 -7.90 -22.11
C ALA A 229 27.63 -8.01 -20.63
N THR A 230 28.12 -9.09 -20.01
CA THR A 230 28.09 -9.44 -18.59
C THR A 230 28.82 -8.38 -17.76
N SER A 231 28.24 -7.19 -17.64
CA SER A 231 28.73 -6.20 -16.69
C SER A 231 28.10 -6.50 -15.35
N GLN A 232 28.88 -7.10 -14.44
CA GLN A 232 28.51 -7.17 -13.04
C GLN A 232 28.16 -5.76 -12.57
N VAL A 233 26.89 -5.57 -12.27
CA VAL A 233 26.38 -4.33 -11.68
C VAL A 233 27.10 -4.18 -10.34
N LYS A 234 27.97 -3.17 -10.21
CA LYS A 234 28.47 -2.73 -8.91
C LYS A 234 27.26 -2.54 -7.99
N PRO A 235 27.27 -3.10 -6.77
CA PRO A 235 26.10 -3.03 -5.89
C PRO A 235 25.65 -1.57 -5.74
N PRO A 236 24.38 -1.25 -6.01
CA PRO A 236 23.93 0.12 -5.96
C PRO A 236 23.93 0.58 -4.49
N SER A 237 24.82 1.52 -4.18
CA SER A 237 24.85 2.36 -2.97
C SER A 237 25.06 1.67 -1.61
N SER A 238 25.63 2.42 -0.66
CA SER A 238 25.94 2.02 0.72
C SER A 238 24.74 1.64 1.58
N SER A 239 23.51 1.91 1.12
CA SER A 239 22.31 1.84 1.95
C SER A 239 21.45 0.62 1.61
N PRO A 240 21.06 -0.18 2.61
CA PRO A 240 20.27 -1.40 2.41
C PRO A 240 18.92 -1.17 1.71
N PHE A 241 18.34 0.03 1.86
CA PHE A 241 17.02 0.38 1.32
C PHE A 241 17.01 0.73 -0.18
N LEU A 242 18.18 0.81 -0.82
CA LEU A 242 18.29 1.10 -2.26
C LEU A 242 18.49 -0.16 -3.12
N SER A 243 18.33 -1.34 -2.51
CA SER A 243 18.32 -2.62 -3.21
C SER A 243 17.27 -2.65 -4.34
N SER A 244 17.60 -3.27 -5.47
CA SER A 244 16.71 -3.38 -6.63
C SER A 244 15.47 -4.21 -6.35
N SER A 245 15.50 -5.09 -5.34
CA SER A 245 14.35 -5.89 -4.92
C SER A 245 13.23 -5.07 -4.28
N ILE A 246 13.52 -3.83 -3.84
CA ILE A 246 12.56 -2.89 -3.25
C ILE A 246 11.79 -2.11 -4.34
N ALA A 247 12.23 -2.16 -5.62
CA ALA A 247 11.62 -1.42 -6.72
C ALA A 247 10.09 -1.56 -6.85
N PRO A 248 9.46 -2.76 -6.79
CA PRO A 248 8.00 -2.86 -6.91
C PRO A 248 7.26 -2.12 -5.80
N TYR A 249 7.82 -2.09 -4.58
CA TYR A 249 7.25 -1.37 -3.45
C TYR A 249 7.36 0.14 -3.65
N ALA A 250 8.51 0.63 -4.13
CA ALA A 250 8.69 2.04 -4.44
C ALA A 250 7.74 2.52 -5.55
N ILE A 251 7.56 1.71 -6.60
CA ILE A 251 6.60 2.00 -7.69
C ILE A 251 5.17 2.00 -7.17
N HIS A 252 4.78 0.97 -6.41
CA HIS A 252 3.44 0.90 -5.82
C HIS A 252 3.13 2.10 -4.92
N ALA A 253 4.06 2.46 -4.03
CA ALA A 253 3.92 3.61 -3.15
C ALA A 253 3.86 4.93 -3.92
N LEU A 254 4.68 5.10 -4.97
CA LEU A 254 4.63 6.30 -5.81
C LEU A 254 3.28 6.42 -6.53
N LEU A 255 2.79 5.34 -7.16
CA LEU A 255 1.51 5.34 -7.86
C LEU A 255 0.36 5.70 -6.92
N LEU A 256 0.29 5.09 -5.73
CA LEU A 256 -0.72 5.44 -4.73
C LEU A 256 -0.59 6.88 -4.25
N THR A 257 0.63 7.34 -3.99
CA THR A 257 0.90 8.73 -3.56
C THR A 257 0.41 9.73 -4.61
N LEU A 258 0.70 9.48 -5.89
CA LEU A 258 0.21 10.33 -6.99
C LEU A 258 -1.32 10.30 -7.10
N ILE A 259 -1.96 9.15 -6.92
CA ILE A 259 -3.43 9.06 -6.89
C ILE A 259 -4.00 9.91 -5.75
N TYR A 260 -3.41 9.90 -4.56
CA TYR A 260 -3.89 10.71 -3.43
C TYR A 260 -3.63 12.21 -3.59
N ILE A 261 -2.57 12.60 -4.31
CA ILE A 261 -2.29 14.01 -4.60
C ILE A 261 -3.22 14.53 -5.70
N PHE A 262 -3.42 13.77 -6.78
CA PHE A 262 -4.02 14.28 -8.00
C PHE A 262 -5.46 13.84 -8.24
N ALA A 263 -5.90 12.71 -7.71
CA ALA A 263 -7.16 12.07 -8.10
C ALA A 263 -8.01 11.59 -6.91
N SER A 264 -7.71 12.05 -5.70
CA SER A 264 -8.46 11.70 -4.49
C SER A 264 -8.39 12.82 -3.45
N HIS A 265 -9.07 12.65 -2.33
CA HIS A 265 -8.86 13.51 -1.16
C HIS A 265 -7.50 13.16 -0.56
N THR A 266 -6.61 14.14 -0.49
CA THR A 266 -5.20 13.92 -0.11
C THR A 266 -5.06 13.35 1.30
N GLN A 267 -5.97 13.74 2.20
CA GLN A 267 -6.11 13.23 3.57
C GLN A 267 -6.08 11.70 3.71
N ILE A 268 -6.60 10.98 2.71
CA ILE A 268 -6.66 9.52 2.72
C ILE A 268 -5.27 8.91 2.87
N ILE A 269 -4.20 9.61 2.47
CA ILE A 269 -2.83 9.11 2.61
C ILE A 269 -2.41 8.92 4.07
N LEU A 270 -2.90 9.73 5.02
CA LEU A 270 -2.57 9.59 6.45
C LEU A 270 -3.05 8.26 7.02
N ARG A 271 -4.10 7.69 6.42
CA ARG A 271 -4.62 6.38 6.76
C ARG A 271 -3.96 5.26 5.97
N GLN A 272 -3.70 5.49 4.68
CA GLN A 272 -3.18 4.46 3.77
C GLN A 272 -1.67 4.28 3.78
N ALA A 273 -0.91 5.30 4.18
CA ALA A 273 0.55 5.19 4.31
C ALA A 273 0.94 4.08 5.27
N ALA A 274 0.16 3.86 6.33
CA ALA A 274 0.47 2.84 7.33
C ALA A 274 0.37 1.39 6.81
N ALA A 275 -0.34 1.18 5.69
CA ALA A 275 -0.50 -0.11 5.02
C ALA A 275 0.56 -0.37 3.94
N MET A 276 1.54 0.52 3.77
CA MET A 276 2.64 0.38 2.82
C MET A 276 3.97 0.17 3.57
N PRO A 277 4.72 -0.92 3.33
CA PRO A 277 6.04 -1.11 3.95
C PRO A 277 6.99 0.05 3.66
N THR A 278 6.86 0.62 2.45
CA THR A 278 7.64 1.74 1.94
C THR A 278 7.61 2.96 2.86
N THR A 279 6.51 3.22 3.58
CA THR A 279 6.43 4.33 4.54
C THR A 279 7.50 4.18 5.64
N TYR A 280 7.60 2.98 6.20
CA TYR A 280 8.54 2.70 7.29
C TYR A 280 9.96 2.52 6.79
N TRP A 281 10.14 1.97 5.57
CA TRP A 281 11.44 1.93 4.90
C TRP A 281 11.96 3.34 4.58
N ALA A 282 11.09 4.23 4.11
CA ALA A 282 11.45 5.63 3.85
C ALA A 282 11.85 6.35 5.14
N ALA A 283 11.10 6.16 6.22
CA ALA A 283 11.42 6.74 7.52
C ALA A 283 12.72 6.18 8.11
N ALA A 284 12.96 4.87 8.01
CA ALA A 284 14.20 4.23 8.43
C ALA A 284 15.40 4.72 7.59
N TYR A 285 15.23 4.81 6.27
CA TYR A 285 16.22 5.38 5.36
C TYR A 285 16.53 6.84 5.71
N LEU A 286 15.53 7.66 5.98
CA LEU A 286 15.71 9.05 6.42
C LEU A 286 16.50 9.14 7.72
N LEU A 287 16.20 8.29 8.71
CA LEU A 287 16.94 8.24 9.98
C LEU A 287 18.39 7.80 9.82
N MET A 288 18.68 6.91 8.87
CA MET A 288 20.04 6.43 8.62
C MET A 288 20.89 7.44 7.84
N GLU A 289 20.32 8.08 6.82
CA GLU A 289 21.04 9.03 5.96
C GLU A 289 21.07 10.46 6.54
N ASN A 290 20.00 10.89 7.20
CA ASN A 290 19.89 12.22 7.79
C ASN A 290 19.19 12.17 9.17
N PRO A 291 19.92 11.81 10.24
CA PRO A 291 19.35 11.56 11.55
C PRO A 291 18.55 12.73 12.14
N THR A 292 18.89 13.98 11.82
CA THR A 292 18.17 15.15 12.33
C THR A 292 16.76 15.23 11.72
N LEU A 293 16.65 15.17 10.40
CA LEU A 293 15.35 15.13 9.70
C LEU A 293 14.54 13.89 10.07
N GLY A 294 15.20 12.74 10.22
CA GLY A 294 14.55 11.52 10.68
C GLY A 294 13.92 11.67 12.07
N ARG A 295 14.62 12.29 13.02
CA ARG A 295 14.08 12.59 14.36
C ARG A 295 12.89 13.54 14.30
N TRP A 296 12.95 14.57 13.45
CA TRP A 296 11.81 15.47 13.23
C TRP A 296 10.59 14.73 12.68
N TRP A 297 10.80 13.84 11.71
CA TRP A 297 9.71 13.02 11.15
C TRP A 297 9.10 12.08 12.21
N VAL A 298 9.93 11.44 13.03
CA VAL A 298 9.45 10.61 14.16
C VAL A 298 8.66 11.44 15.16
N GLY A 299 9.18 12.62 15.54
CA GLY A 299 8.48 13.55 16.43
C GLY A 299 7.14 13.97 15.86
N TRP A 300 7.08 14.31 14.57
CA TRP A 300 5.84 14.58 13.87
C TRP A 300 4.88 13.38 13.91
N SER A 301 5.34 12.16 13.62
CA SER A 301 4.49 10.96 13.62
C SER A 301 3.88 10.69 15.00
N VAL A 302 4.65 10.89 16.08
CA VAL A 302 4.15 10.76 17.46
C VAL A 302 3.11 11.82 17.79
N VAL A 303 3.41 13.09 17.50
CA VAL A 303 2.48 14.21 17.78
C VAL A 303 1.20 14.06 16.96
N TRP A 304 1.33 13.80 15.66
CA TRP A 304 0.20 13.58 14.78
C TRP A 304 -0.61 12.35 15.21
N GLY A 305 0.04 11.25 15.59
CA GLY A 305 -0.61 10.07 16.14
C GLY A 305 -1.47 10.42 17.35
N ALA A 306 -0.96 11.20 18.31
CA ALA A 306 -1.72 11.66 19.47
C ALA A 306 -2.90 12.56 19.08
N VAL A 307 -2.68 13.54 18.19
CA VAL A 307 -3.74 14.43 17.68
C VAL A 307 -4.84 13.62 16.99
N SER A 308 -4.48 12.64 16.16
CA SER A 308 -5.42 11.79 15.44
C SER A 308 -6.30 10.97 16.39
N ILE A 309 -5.76 10.54 17.54
CA ILE A 309 -6.54 9.86 18.59
C ILE A 309 -7.59 10.82 19.16
N VAL A 310 -7.19 12.04 19.52
CA VAL A 310 -8.11 13.06 20.05
C VAL A 310 -9.21 13.38 19.03
N LEU A 311 -8.83 13.64 17.77
CA LEU A 311 -9.79 13.90 16.69
C LEU A 311 -10.82 12.76 16.60
N TRP A 312 -10.36 11.51 16.54
CA TRP A 312 -11.25 10.35 16.51
C TRP A 312 -12.19 10.28 17.71
N THR A 313 -11.69 10.48 18.93
CA THR A 313 -12.53 10.43 20.15
C THR A 313 -13.60 11.52 20.19
N THR A 314 -13.39 12.61 19.44
CA THR A 314 -14.36 13.70 19.27
C THR A 314 -15.23 13.56 18.00
N PHE A 315 -15.23 12.38 17.37
CA PHE A 315 -15.95 12.08 16.12
C PHE A 315 -15.51 12.93 14.91
N LEU A 316 -14.33 13.53 14.98
CA LEU A 316 -13.70 14.17 13.83
C LEU A 316 -12.88 13.13 13.06
N PRO A 317 -12.89 13.19 11.71
CA PRO A 317 -12.11 12.26 10.92
C PRO A 317 -10.61 12.49 11.23
N PRO A 318 -9.85 11.47 11.66
CA PRO A 318 -8.42 11.55 11.92
C PRO A 318 -7.60 11.55 10.62
N ALA A 319 -8.28 11.71 9.49
CA ALA A 319 -7.76 11.83 8.15
C ALA A 319 -8.55 12.96 7.47
#